data_AF-A0A964D7R0-F1
#
_entry.id   AF-A0A964D7R0-F1
#
_cell.length_a   1.000
_cell.length_b   1.000
_cell.length_c   1.000
_cell.angle_alpha   90.00
_cell.angle_beta   90.00
_cell.angle_gamma   90.00
#
_symmetry.space_group_name_H-M   'P 1'
#
loop_
_entity.id
_entity.type
_entity.pdbx_description
1 polymer ?
#
loop_
_entity_poly.entity_id
_entity_poly.type
_entity_poly.pdbx_seq_one_letter_code
_entity_poly.pdbx_strand_id
1 'polypeptide(L)'
;MEQALEKLEDEDDVELLTARDGVEALNRIKEEKPDLVFLDVMMPKMSGLEVCNTVKNELGMEDVYIIMLTAKGQEYDKQSGMAVGANLYMTKPFRPKEVLVKAREILGLTAQM
;
A
#
# COMPACT_ATOMS: atom_id res chain seq x y z
N MET A 1 5.23 -13.36 4.71
CA MET A 1 5.26 -12.06 4.01
C MET A 1 6.43 -11.25 4.52
N GLU A 2 6.60 -11.15 5.84
CA GLU A 2 7.74 -10.50 6.52
C GLU A 2 9.11 -10.86 5.90
N GLN A 3 9.50 -12.15 5.85
CA GLN A 3 10.78 -12.57 5.23
C GLN A 3 11.00 -12.12 3.78
N ALA A 4 9.93 -11.88 3.01
CA ALA A 4 10.08 -11.41 1.64
C ALA A 4 10.28 -9.90 1.57
N LEU A 5 9.76 -9.17 2.55
CA LEU A 5 9.90 -7.72 2.67
C LEU A 5 11.25 -7.35 3.31
N GLU A 6 11.80 -8.18 4.21
CA GLU A 6 13.17 -8.01 4.75
C GLU A 6 14.22 -7.82 3.65
N LYS A 7 14.00 -8.42 2.48
CA LYS A 7 14.88 -8.23 1.31
C LYS A 7 14.94 -6.79 0.81
N LEU A 8 13.90 -5.99 1.01
CA LEU A 8 13.90 -4.57 0.66
C LEU A 8 14.83 -3.78 1.59
N GLU A 9 14.85 -4.11 2.88
CA GLU A 9 15.77 -3.51 3.85
C GLU A 9 17.22 -3.94 3.53
N ASP A 10 17.43 -5.25 3.37
CA ASP A 10 18.77 -5.84 3.22
C ASP A 10 19.43 -5.55 1.86
N GLU A 11 18.66 -5.60 0.76
CA GLU A 11 19.20 -5.50 -0.60
C GLU A 11 19.02 -4.12 -1.23
N ASP A 12 18.01 -3.34 -0.81
CA ASP A 12 17.57 -2.13 -1.52
C ASP A 12 17.57 -0.84 -0.66
N ASP A 13 18.04 -0.88 0.60
CA ASP A 13 18.09 0.27 1.55
C ASP A 13 16.71 0.95 1.74
N VAL A 14 15.65 0.14 1.76
CA VAL A 14 14.27 0.60 1.96
C VAL A 14 13.91 0.52 3.44
N GLU A 15 13.34 1.58 4.02
CA GLU A 15 12.78 1.52 5.37
C GLU A 15 11.38 0.89 5.37
N LEU A 16 11.15 -0.10 6.24
CA LEU A 16 9.84 -0.74 6.39
C LEU A 16 9.04 -0.18 7.57
N LEU A 17 7.86 0.35 7.25
CA LEU A 17 6.88 0.79 8.23
C LEU A 17 5.71 -0.19 8.28
N THR A 18 5.27 -0.55 9.49
CA THR A 18 4.12 -1.43 9.70
C THR A 18 3.05 -0.75 10.53
N ALA A 19 1.78 -0.97 10.18
CA ALA A 19 0.63 -0.50 10.93
C ALA A 19 -0.35 -1.65 11.15
N ARG A 20 -1.02 -1.66 12.31
CA ARG A 20 -1.92 -2.76 12.70
C ARG A 20 -3.39 -2.49 12.41
N ASP A 21 -3.74 -1.23 12.14
CA ASP A 21 -5.08 -0.78 11.80
C ASP A 21 -5.05 0.53 11.00
N GLY A 22 -6.20 0.95 10.46
CA GLY A 22 -6.25 2.12 9.59
C GLY A 22 -5.95 3.46 10.29
N VAL A 23 -6.18 3.56 11.61
CA VAL A 23 -5.85 4.79 12.35
C VAL A 23 -4.34 4.90 12.51
N GLU A 24 -3.67 3.81 12.88
CA GLU A 24 -2.20 3.77 12.92
C GLU A 24 -1.60 4.01 11.54
N ALA A 25 -2.17 3.41 10.49
CA ALA A 25 -1.70 3.60 9.12
C ALA A 25 -1.79 5.08 8.70
N LEU A 26 -2.92 5.74 8.93
CA LEU A 26 -3.10 7.15 8.60
C LEU A 26 -2.11 8.05 9.36
N ASN A 27 -1.87 7.78 10.64
CA ASN A 27 -0.91 8.56 11.43
C ASN A 27 0.51 8.39 10.90
N ARG A 28 0.96 7.17 10.63
CA ARG A 28 2.28 6.91 10.06
C ARG A 28 2.46 7.54 8.69
N ILE A 29 1.44 7.49 7.82
CA ILE A 29 1.51 8.14 6.50
C ILE A 29 1.71 9.66 6.64
N LYS A 30 1.04 10.29 7.63
CA LYS A 30 1.18 11.73 7.89
C LYS A 30 2.56 12.10 8.42
N GLU A 31 3.11 11.28 9.30
CA GLU A 31 4.38 11.53 9.99
C GLU A 31 5.56 11.23 9.07
N GLU A 32 5.59 10.04 8.47
CA GLU A 32 6.75 9.51 7.74
C GLU A 32 6.72 9.82 6.24
N LYS A 33 5.53 10.12 5.67
CA LYS A 33 5.32 10.41 4.23
C LYS A 33 5.97 9.34 3.31
N PRO A 34 5.57 8.06 3.44
CA PRO A 34 6.20 6.98 2.68
C PRO A 34 5.95 7.10 1.17
N ASP A 35 6.91 6.65 0.37
CA ASP A 35 6.78 6.61 -1.10
C ASP A 35 5.76 5.57 -1.57
N LEU A 36 5.60 4.47 -0.83
CA LEU A 36 4.73 3.34 -1.17
C LEU A 36 4.01 2.79 0.07
N VAL A 37 2.70 2.55 -0.07
CA VAL A 37 1.84 1.94 0.94
C VAL A 37 1.08 0.76 0.35
N PHE A 38 1.25 -0.41 0.95
CA PHE A 38 0.34 -1.53 0.75
C PHE A 38 -0.75 -1.47 1.82
N LEU A 39 -2.01 -1.29 1.40
CA LEU A 39 -3.11 -0.96 2.30
C LEU A 39 -4.23 -1.99 2.18
N ASP A 40 -4.55 -2.68 3.27
CA ASP A 40 -5.68 -3.61 3.31
C ASP A 40 -7.02 -2.86 3.26
N VAL A 41 -7.93 -3.29 2.39
CA VAL A 41 -9.29 -2.73 2.33
C VAL A 41 -10.01 -2.91 3.66
N MET A 42 -9.91 -4.11 4.26
CA MET A 42 -10.61 -4.45 5.49
C MET A 42 -9.64 -4.44 6.67
N MET A 43 -9.71 -3.38 7.49
CA MET A 43 -8.95 -3.24 8.72
C MET A 43 -9.86 -2.81 9.89
N PRO A 44 -9.48 -3.10 11.14
CA PRO A 44 -10.16 -2.56 12.31
C PRO A 44 -10.06 -1.03 12.38
N LYS A 45 -10.98 -0.41 13.14
CA LYS A 45 -11.06 1.03 13.47
C LYS A 45 -11.32 1.98 12.29
N MET A 46 -10.57 1.87 11.21
CA MET A 46 -10.72 2.65 9.99
C MET A 46 -10.36 1.74 8.80
N SER A 47 -11.21 1.71 7.77
CA SER A 47 -10.98 0.88 6.59
C SER A 47 -9.87 1.46 5.71
N GLY A 48 -9.24 0.62 4.89
CA GLY A 48 -8.23 1.10 3.93
C GLY A 48 -8.80 2.09 2.91
N LEU A 49 -10.09 1.97 2.57
CA LEU A 49 -10.75 2.91 1.66
C LEU A 49 -10.86 4.31 2.29
N GLU A 50 -11.23 4.38 3.57
CA GLU A 50 -11.27 5.65 4.31
C GLU A 50 -9.86 6.24 4.42
N VAL A 51 -8.84 5.43 4.76
CA VAL A 51 -7.45 5.90 4.83
C VAL A 51 -6.99 6.44 3.47
N CYS A 52 -7.22 5.70 2.39
CA CYS A 52 -6.86 6.12 1.03
C CYS A 52 -7.55 7.44 0.66
N ASN A 53 -8.86 7.55 0.92
CA ASN A 53 -9.62 8.78 0.66
C ASN A 53 -9.04 9.97 1.43
N THR A 54 -8.76 9.81 2.72
CA THR A 54 -8.20 10.90 3.52
C THR A 54 -6.82 11.29 3.03
N VAL A 55 -5.94 10.34 2.72
CA VAL A 55 -4.59 10.64 2.22
C VAL A 55 -4.63 11.36 0.87
N LYS A 56 -5.45 10.89 -0.07
CA LYS A 56 -5.50 11.45 -1.42
C LYS A 56 -6.35 12.70 -1.52
N ASN A 57 -7.60 12.64 -1.08
CA ASN A 57 -8.58 13.69 -1.34
C ASN A 57 -8.62 14.76 -0.24
N GLU A 58 -8.39 14.41 1.02
CA GLU A 58 -8.46 15.38 2.13
C GLU A 58 -7.10 16.04 2.40
N LEU A 59 -6.02 15.27 2.36
CA LEU A 59 -4.65 15.75 2.61
C LEU A 59 -3.90 16.15 1.34
N GLY A 60 -4.37 15.71 0.16
CA GLY A 60 -3.73 16.03 -1.13
C GLY A 60 -2.35 15.40 -1.31
N MET A 61 -2.07 14.25 -0.67
CA MET A 61 -0.78 13.57 -0.74
C MET A 61 -0.69 12.69 -1.99
N GLU A 62 -0.58 13.34 -3.15
CA GLU A 62 -0.56 12.67 -4.46
C GLU A 62 0.69 11.80 -4.66
N ASP A 63 1.82 12.17 -4.07
CA ASP A 63 3.10 11.46 -4.21
C ASP A 63 3.14 10.11 -3.49
N VAL A 64 2.31 9.90 -2.45
CA VAL A 64 2.25 8.64 -1.71
C VAL A 64 1.60 7.56 -2.57
N TYR A 65 2.35 6.60 -3.09
CA TYR A 65 1.78 5.56 -3.95
C TYR A 65 1.01 4.52 -3.12
N ILE A 66 -0.29 4.37 -3.33
CA ILE A 66 -1.14 3.44 -2.57
C ILE A 66 -1.56 2.24 -3.43
N ILE A 67 -1.20 1.04 -2.98
CA ILE A 67 -1.68 -0.24 -3.50
C ILE A 67 -2.71 -0.82 -2.54
N MET A 68 -3.95 -0.87 -2.98
CA MET A 68 -5.05 -1.45 -2.21
C MET A 68 -5.06 -2.98 -2.31
N LEU A 69 -5.05 -3.66 -1.18
CA LEU A 69 -5.11 -5.12 -1.07
C LEU A 69 -6.56 -5.57 -0.84
N THR A 70 -7.18 -6.17 -1.86
CA THR A 70 -8.61 -6.55 -1.86
C THR A 70 -8.82 -8.06 -1.90
N ALA A 71 -9.91 -8.59 -1.34
CA ALA A 71 -10.26 -10.01 -1.44
C ALA A 71 -10.85 -10.36 -2.83
N LYS A 72 -10.61 -11.59 -3.31
CA LYS A 72 -11.22 -12.09 -4.54
C LYS A 72 -12.76 -12.13 -4.40
N GLY A 73 -13.47 -11.47 -5.32
CA GLY A 73 -14.93 -11.37 -5.33
C GLY A 73 -15.49 -10.01 -4.90
N GLN A 74 -14.66 -9.10 -4.41
CA GLN A 74 -15.05 -7.72 -4.12
C GLN A 74 -14.78 -6.79 -5.29
N GLU A 75 -15.27 -7.15 -6.48
CA GLU A 75 -15.05 -6.35 -7.70
C GLU A 75 -15.67 -4.93 -7.60
N TYR A 76 -16.69 -4.78 -6.75
CA TYR A 76 -17.28 -3.50 -6.36
C TYR A 76 -16.31 -2.58 -5.60
N ASP A 77 -15.36 -3.17 -4.84
CA ASP A 77 -14.34 -2.42 -4.11
C ASP A 77 -13.27 -1.85 -5.05
N LYS A 78 -13.08 -2.41 -6.25
CA LYS A 78 -12.15 -1.85 -7.24
C LYS A 78 -12.67 -0.53 -7.81
N GLN A 79 -13.96 -0.45 -8.13
CA GLN A 79 -14.58 0.79 -8.62
C GLN A 79 -14.65 1.86 -7.53
N SER A 80 -15.11 1.47 -6.32
CA SER A 80 -15.14 2.36 -5.15
C SER A 80 -13.74 2.83 -4.75
N GLY A 81 -12.77 1.95 -4.93
CA GLY A 81 -11.39 2.19 -4.65
C GLY A 81 -10.70 3.16 -5.63
N MET A 82 -10.92 3.02 -6.94
CA MET A 82 -10.44 4.02 -7.91
C MET A 82 -11.09 5.39 -7.65
N ALA A 83 -12.34 5.41 -7.17
CA ALA A 83 -13.02 6.65 -6.81
C ALA A 83 -12.38 7.37 -5.61
N VAL A 84 -11.63 6.67 -4.74
CA VAL A 84 -10.92 7.28 -3.59
C VAL A 84 -9.44 7.56 -3.86
N GLY A 85 -8.97 7.45 -5.10
CA GLY A 85 -7.65 7.92 -5.52
C GLY A 85 -6.50 6.91 -5.35
N ALA A 86 -6.78 5.61 -5.16
CA ALA A 86 -5.71 4.61 -5.11
C ALA A 86 -5.00 4.45 -6.45
N ASN A 87 -3.69 4.17 -6.42
CA ASN A 87 -2.88 4.02 -7.62
C ASN A 87 -3.00 2.62 -8.25
N LEU A 88 -3.09 1.57 -7.42
CA LEU A 88 -3.17 0.18 -7.90
C LEU A 88 -4.04 -0.69 -6.97
N TYR A 89 -4.55 -1.80 -7.52
CA TYR A 89 -5.19 -2.87 -6.78
C TYR A 89 -4.41 -4.17 -6.91
N MET A 90 -4.23 -4.86 -5.78
CA MET A 90 -3.71 -6.22 -5.74
C MET A 90 -4.75 -7.14 -5.08
N THR A 91 -5.14 -8.21 -5.78
CA THR A 91 -6.15 -9.14 -5.29
C THR A 91 -5.51 -10.27 -4.49
N LYS A 92 -6.06 -10.54 -3.31
CA LYS A 92 -5.69 -11.66 -2.44
C LYS A 92 -6.30 -12.98 -2.93
N PRO A 93 -5.61 -14.12 -2.72
CA PRO A 93 -4.28 -14.23 -2.13
C PRO A 93 -3.19 -13.83 -3.14
N PHE A 94 -2.15 -13.14 -2.66
CA PHE A 94 -0.95 -12.81 -3.43
C PHE A 94 0.26 -13.58 -2.89
N ARG A 95 1.25 -13.81 -3.75
CA ARG A 95 2.51 -14.43 -3.32
C ARG A 95 3.45 -13.36 -2.76
N PRO A 96 4.25 -13.63 -1.71
CA PRO A 96 5.21 -12.64 -1.19
C PRO A 96 6.17 -12.08 -2.26
N LYS A 97 6.55 -12.91 -3.24
CA LYS A 97 7.37 -12.49 -4.39
C LYS A 97 6.68 -11.44 -5.26
N GLU A 98 5.36 -11.50 -5.41
CA GLU A 98 4.61 -10.53 -6.23
C GLU A 98 4.60 -9.15 -5.57
N VAL A 99 4.46 -9.10 -4.24
CA VAL A 99 4.56 -7.86 -3.45
C VAL A 99 5.95 -7.25 -3.59
N LEU A 100 7.00 -8.07 -3.43
CA LEU A 100 8.40 -7.63 -3.57
C LEU A 100 8.69 -7.06 -4.95
N VAL A 101 8.29 -7.76 -6.02
CA VAL A 101 8.48 -7.30 -7.40
C VAL A 101 7.76 -5.97 -7.63
N LYS A 102 6.51 -5.84 -7.16
CA LYS A 102 5.75 -4.60 -7.32
C LYS A 102 6.33 -3.45 -6.53
N ALA A 103 6.82 -3.69 -5.31
CA ALA A 103 7.51 -2.67 -4.53
C ALA A 103 8.73 -2.14 -5.28
N ARG A 104 9.60 -3.03 -5.77
CA ARG A 104 10.79 -2.64 -6.55
C ARG A 104 10.47 -1.88 -7.83
N GLU A 105 9.43 -2.30 -8.55
CA GLU A 105 8.98 -1.63 -9.78
C GLU A 105 8.52 -0.19 -9.49
N ILE A 106 7.73 0.01 -8.45
CA ILE A 106 7.16 1.33 -8.11
C ILE A 106 8.22 2.26 -7.50
N LEU A 107 9.08 1.72 -6.64
CA LEU A 107 10.18 2.47 -6.02
C LEU A 107 11.36 2.70 -6.99
N GLY A 108 11.29 2.19 -8.23
CA GLY A 108 12.35 2.36 -9.23
C GLY A 108 13.63 1.58 -8.93
N LEU A 109 13.54 0.54 -8.11
CA LEU A 109 14.66 -0.30 -7.65
C LEU A 109 14.99 -1.45 -8.61
N THR A 110 14.18 -1.65 -9.66
CA THR A 110 14.53 -2.61 -10.71
C THR A 110 15.75 -2.09 -11.47
N ALA A 111 16.90 -2.74 -11.26
CA ALA A 111 18.03 -2.64 -12.17
C ALA A 111 17.53 -2.82 -13.61
N GLN A 112 17.89 -1.88 -14.48
CA GLN A 112 17.85 -2.09 -15.92
C GLN A 112 18.64 -3.38 -16.19
N MET A 113 17.94 -4.48 -16.48
CA MET A 113 18.54 -5.63 -17.15
C MET A 113 18.46 -5.41 -18.66
#